data_AF-A0A1J0A9T7-F1
#
_entry.id   AF-A0A1J0A9T7-F1
#
_cell.length_a   1.000
_cell.length_b   1.000
_cell.length_c   1.000
_cell.angle_alpha   90.00
_cell.angle_beta   90.00
_cell.angle_gamma   90.00
#
_symmetry.space_group_name_H-M   'P 1'
#
loop_
_entity.id
_entity.type
_entity.pdbx_description
1 polymer ?
#
loop_
_entity_poly.entity_id
_entity_poly.type
_entity_poly.pdbx_seq_one_letter_code
_entity_poly.pdbx_strand_id
1 'polypeptide(L)'
;MRYWFTSLWLFIFGFALPATAQIVPNGLGTQVTVNGQQFDITGGTRAGANLFHSFAKFGLSQAQIAHFLSNPSVRNILARVTGGDASVI
;
A
#
# COMPACT_ATOMS: atom_id res chain seq x y z
N MET A 1 -14.03 -8.12 58.36
CA MET A 1 -13.74 -7.14 57.29
C MET A 1 -12.57 -7.69 56.47
N ARG A 2 -12.79 -8.20 55.26
CA ARG A 2 -11.71 -8.75 54.42
C ARG A 2 -12.00 -8.42 52.96
N TYR A 3 -11.28 -7.41 52.43
CA TYR A 3 -11.43 -6.94 51.06
C TYR A 3 -10.64 -7.87 50.12
N TRP A 4 -11.29 -8.35 49.06
CA TRP A 4 -10.65 -9.11 47.99
C TRP A 4 -10.36 -8.13 46.85
N PHE A 5 -9.07 -7.94 46.52
CA PHE A 5 -8.64 -7.18 45.35
C PHE A 5 -8.53 -8.14 44.17
N THR A 6 -9.51 -8.12 43.26
CA THR A 6 -9.41 -8.82 41.97
C THR A 6 -8.72 -7.90 40.98
N SER A 7 -7.45 -8.16 40.66
CA SER A 7 -6.73 -7.43 39.62
C SER A 7 -7.15 -7.97 38.24
N LEU A 8 -7.77 -7.12 37.43
CA LEU A 8 -8.16 -7.44 36.05
C LEU A 8 -6.93 -7.30 35.15
N TRP A 9 -6.37 -8.41 34.67
CA TRP A 9 -5.35 -8.40 33.62
C TRP A 9 -6.03 -8.16 32.27
N LEU A 10 -5.88 -6.95 31.73
CA LEU A 10 -6.32 -6.64 30.36
C LEU A 10 -5.26 -7.17 29.38
N PHE A 11 -5.47 -8.40 28.88
CA PHE A 11 -4.77 -8.87 27.69
C PHE A 11 -5.39 -8.19 26.47
N ILE A 12 -4.71 -7.17 25.95
CA ILE A 12 -5.08 -6.59 24.65
C ILE A 12 -4.62 -7.57 23.57
N PHE A 13 -5.52 -8.43 23.12
CA PHE A 13 -5.34 -9.15 21.86
C PHE A 13 -5.49 -8.11 20.74
N GLY A 14 -4.40 -7.80 20.05
CA GLY A 14 -4.44 -6.94 18.86
C GLY A 14 -5.22 -7.63 17.75
N PHE A 15 -6.47 -7.24 17.55
CA PHE A 15 -7.27 -7.66 16.40
C PHE A 15 -6.84 -6.82 15.20
N ALA A 16 -6.08 -7.40 14.26
CA ALA A 16 -5.79 -6.74 13.00
C ALA A 16 -7.05 -6.78 12.13
N LEU A 17 -7.68 -5.61 11.92
CA LEU A 17 -8.74 -5.50 10.91
C LEU A 17 -8.13 -5.77 9.53
N PRO A 18 -8.83 -6.50 8.65
CA PRO A 18 -8.34 -6.75 7.30
C PRO A 18 -8.09 -5.42 6.59
N ALA A 19 -6.88 -5.23 6.05
CA ALA A 19 -6.57 -4.05 5.28
C ALA A 19 -7.43 -4.04 4.01
N THR A 20 -8.20 -2.97 3.80
CA THR A 20 -8.88 -2.76 2.53
C THR A 20 -7.82 -2.55 1.45
N ALA A 21 -7.80 -3.40 0.42
CA ALA A 21 -6.87 -3.23 -0.68
C ALA A 21 -7.08 -1.86 -1.35
N GLN A 22 -6.03 -1.06 -1.38
CA GLN A 22 -6.04 0.25 -1.99
C GLN A 22 -4.66 0.62 -2.52
N ILE A 23 -4.63 1.18 -3.73
CA ILE A 23 -3.45 1.81 -4.31
C ILE A 23 -3.78 3.30 -4.47
N VAL A 24 -3.20 4.11 -3.60
CA VAL A 24 -3.47 5.56 -3.57
C VAL A 24 -2.20 6.30 -3.95
N PRO A 25 -2.16 7.01 -5.08
CA PRO A 25 -1.00 7.78 -5.48
C PRO A 25 -0.74 8.94 -4.52
N ASN A 26 0.53 9.28 -4.30
CA ASN A 26 0.96 10.39 -3.46
C ASN A 26 2.17 11.10 -4.07
N GLY A 27 1.95 11.70 -5.24
CA GLY A 27 2.95 12.52 -5.93
C GLY A 27 3.77 11.80 -7.00
N LEU A 28 4.87 12.43 -7.39
CA LEU A 28 5.74 12.03 -8.52
C LEU A 28 4.98 11.90 -9.86
N GLY A 29 3.80 12.52 -10.00
CA GLY A 29 2.96 12.36 -11.19
C GLY A 29 2.42 10.93 -11.36
N THR A 30 2.38 10.13 -10.30
CA THR A 30 1.81 8.77 -10.31
C THR A 30 0.31 8.85 -10.54
N GLN A 31 -0.21 8.06 -11.47
CA GLN A 31 -1.63 7.95 -11.76
C GLN A 31 -2.06 6.50 -11.65
N VAL A 32 -3.27 6.28 -11.15
CA VAL A 32 -3.85 4.95 -10.96
C VAL A 32 -5.25 4.96 -11.55
N THR A 33 -5.48 4.09 -12.52
CA THR A 33 -6.79 3.84 -13.13
C THR A 33 -7.24 2.44 -12.75
N VAL A 34 -8.50 2.30 -12.33
CA VAL A 34 -9.06 1.01 -11.92
C VAL A 34 -9.90 0.43 -13.06
N ASN A 35 -9.58 -0.79 -13.46
CA ASN A 35 -10.34 -1.57 -14.44
C ASN A 35 -10.65 -2.95 -13.86
N GLY A 36 -11.83 -3.09 -13.24
CA GLY A 36 -12.19 -4.30 -12.52
C GLY A 36 -11.25 -4.59 -11.35
N GLN A 37 -10.51 -5.70 -11.43
CA GLN A 37 -9.51 -6.11 -10.42
C GLN A 37 -8.10 -5.61 -10.73
N GLN A 38 -7.90 -4.92 -11.86
CA GLN A 38 -6.61 -4.40 -12.27
C GLN A 38 -6.49 -2.91 -11.95
N PHE A 39 -5.35 -2.52 -11.39
CA PHE A 39 -4.92 -1.16 -11.16
C PHE A 39 -3.83 -0.84 -12.18
N ASP A 40 -4.19 -0.08 -13.22
CA ASP A 40 -3.24 0.43 -14.20
C ASP A 40 -2.50 1.65 -13.64
N ILE A 41 -1.19 1.50 -13.44
CA ILE A 41 -0.31 2.51 -12.86
C ILE A 41 0.50 3.13 -13.98
N THR A 42 0.30 4.44 -14.16
CA THR A 42 0.93 5.24 -15.23
C THR A 42 1.55 6.52 -14.68
N GLY A 43 2.11 7.34 -15.57
CA GLY A 43 2.80 8.58 -15.21
C GLY A 43 4.13 8.28 -14.52
N GLY A 44 4.36 8.89 -13.37
CA GLY A 44 5.61 8.76 -12.62
C GLY A 44 6.67 9.78 -13.03
N THR A 45 7.76 9.83 -12.26
CA THR A 45 8.89 10.74 -12.49
C THR A 45 10.09 9.95 -12.98
N ARG A 46 10.71 10.38 -14.07
CA ARG A 46 11.86 9.67 -14.67
C ARG A 46 13.18 10.32 -14.26
N ALA A 47 14.16 9.48 -13.92
CA ALA A 47 15.56 9.89 -13.81
C ALA A 47 16.46 8.84 -14.45
N GLY A 48 17.01 9.16 -15.63
CA GLY A 48 17.73 8.19 -16.46
C GLY A 48 16.84 7.01 -16.83
N ALA A 49 17.33 5.79 -16.58
CA ALA A 49 16.60 4.55 -16.86
C ALA A 49 15.64 4.13 -15.73
N ASN A 50 15.45 4.97 -14.71
CA ASN A 50 14.59 4.68 -13.56
C ASN A 50 13.29 5.47 -13.67
N LEU A 51 12.16 4.81 -13.40
CA LEU A 51 10.84 5.42 -13.28
C LEU A 51 10.37 5.30 -11.82
N PHE A 52 10.04 6.43 -11.22
CA PHE A 52 9.64 6.50 -9.81
C PHE A 52 8.14 6.77 -9.67
N HIS A 53 7.50 5.99 -8.82
CA HIS A 53 6.12 6.16 -8.38
C HIS A 53 6.06 6.34 -6.87
N SER A 54 5.08 7.12 -6.40
CA SER A 54 4.87 7.40 -5.00
C SER A 54 3.42 7.13 -4.64
N PHE A 55 3.21 6.38 -3.57
CA PHE A 55 1.91 6.00 -3.05
C PHE A 55 1.78 6.41 -1.59
N ALA A 56 0.57 6.83 -1.19
CA ALA A 56 0.22 6.93 0.22
C ALA A 56 0.04 5.53 0.78
N LYS A 57 -0.73 4.69 0.09
CA LYS A 57 -1.01 3.31 0.46
C LYS A 57 -0.91 2.43 -0.78
N PHE A 58 -0.39 1.22 -0.60
CA PHE A 58 -0.25 0.25 -1.67
C PHE A 58 -0.59 -1.12 -1.11
N GLY A 59 -1.76 -1.64 -1.44
CA GLY A 59 -2.21 -2.96 -1.02
C GLY A 59 -3.09 -3.60 -2.07
N LEU A 60 -2.99 -4.92 -2.16
CA LEU A 60 -3.73 -5.78 -3.06
C LEU A 60 -4.41 -6.89 -2.25
N SER A 61 -5.61 -7.24 -2.66
CA SER A 61 -6.31 -8.46 -2.24
C SER A 61 -6.08 -9.55 -3.29
N GLN A 62 -6.44 -10.78 -2.93
CA GLN A 62 -6.38 -11.91 -3.85
C GLN A 62 -7.07 -11.59 -5.19
N ALA A 63 -6.43 -12.03 -6.28
CA ALA A 63 -6.83 -11.80 -7.67
C ALA A 63 -6.77 -10.33 -8.16
N GLN A 64 -6.36 -9.37 -7.34
CA GLN A 64 -6.09 -8.02 -7.81
C GLN A 64 -4.69 -7.91 -8.42
N ILE A 65 -4.55 -7.02 -9.41
CA ILE A 65 -3.32 -6.85 -10.19
C ILE A 65 -2.88 -5.39 -10.12
N ALA A 66 -1.63 -5.13 -9.73
CA ALA A 66 -0.99 -3.84 -9.96
C ALA A 66 -0.19 -3.91 -11.26
N HIS A 67 -0.68 -3.24 -12.30
CA HIS A 67 -0.09 -3.25 -13.62
C HIS A 67 0.66 -1.94 -13.88
N PHE A 68 2.00 -1.98 -13.80
CA PHE A 68 2.84 -0.83 -14.07
C PHE A 68 3.14 -0.71 -15.56
N LEU A 69 2.59 0.31 -16.21
CA LEU A 69 2.87 0.57 -17.62
C LEU A 69 4.16 1.37 -17.75
N SER A 70 5.08 0.86 -18.57
CA SER A 70 6.35 1.53 -18.87
C SER A 70 6.68 1.43 -20.37
N ASN A 71 7.89 1.85 -20.74
CA ASN A 71 8.40 1.76 -22.11
C ASN A 71 9.82 1.15 -22.10
N PRO A 72 10.34 0.69 -23.26
CA PRO A 72 11.60 -0.06 -23.32
C PRO A 72 12.85 0.69 -22.83
N SER A 73 12.79 2.03 -22.69
CA SER A 73 13.90 2.82 -22.17
C SER A 73 13.94 2.89 -20.64
N VAL A 74 12.90 2.41 -19.95
CA VAL A 74 12.89 2.20 -18.49
C VAL A 74 13.52 0.84 -18.19
N ARG A 75 14.52 0.82 -17.32
CA ARG A 75 15.12 -0.42 -16.78
C ARG A 75 14.54 -0.80 -15.43
N ASN A 76 14.23 0.19 -14.59
CA ASN A 76 13.72 -0.04 -13.24
C ASN A 76 12.47 0.80 -12.99
N ILE A 77 11.51 0.20 -12.30
CA ILE A 77 10.36 0.89 -11.73
C ILE A 77 10.51 0.82 -10.21
N LEU A 78 10.53 1.97 -9.56
CA LEU A 78 10.71 2.08 -8.12
C LEU A 78 9.46 2.70 -7.52
N ALA A 79 8.85 1.99 -6.57
CA ALA A 79 7.69 2.47 -5.83
C ALA A 79 8.10 2.81 -4.39
N ARG A 80 7.64 3.95 -3.88
CA ARG A 80 7.71 4.28 -2.45
C ARG A 80 6.30 4.38 -1.85
N VAL A 81 6.14 3.91 -0.62
CA VAL A 81 4.91 4.03 0.17
C VAL A 81 5.18 4.95 1.35
N THR A 82 4.26 5.90 1.60
CA THR A 82 4.50 7.01 2.54
C THR A 82 3.45 7.16 3.65
N GLY A 83 2.35 6.40 3.59
CA GLY A 83 1.20 6.55 4.49
C GLY A 83 1.28 5.79 5.81
N GLY A 84 2.45 5.32 6.22
CA GLY A 84 2.68 4.65 7.51
C GLY A 84 2.12 3.23 7.63
N ASP A 85 1.05 2.91 6.90
CA ASP A 85 0.47 1.57 6.85
C ASP A 85 1.37 0.61 6.06
N ALA A 86 1.50 -0.63 6.56
CA ALA A 86 2.20 -1.69 5.85
C ALA A 86 1.44 -2.08 4.58
N SER A 87 2.21 -2.38 3.52
CA SER A 87 1.67 -2.95 2.29
C SER A 87 1.38 -4.44 2.48
N VAL A 88 0.16 -4.85 2.14
CA VAL A 88 -0.29 -6.26 2.10
C VAL A 88 -0.64 -6.59 0.66
N ILE A 89 -0.12 -7.70 0.14
CA ILE A 89 -0.23 -8.12 -1.28
C ILE A 89 -0.57 -9.61 -1.32
#